data_AF-A0A6S6TA98-F1
#
_entry.id   AF-A0A6S6TA98-F1
#
_cell.length_a   1.000
_cell.length_b   1.000
_cell.length_c   1.000
_cell.angle_alpha   90.00
_cell.angle_beta   90.00
_cell.angle_gamma   90.00
#
_symmetry.space_group_name_H-M   'P 1'
#
loop_
_entity.id
_entity.type
_entity.pdbx_description
1 polymer ?
#
loop_
_entity_poly.entity_id
_entity_poly.type
_entity_poly.pdbx_seq_one_letter_code
_entity_poly.pdbx_strand_id
1 'polypeptide(L)'
;MNDVTLSIYTLLQDIFKNVWEQQKYSEVKNGVLLTFSIALFAILIRVYFKIELVINSHNYSKIIFFLLILFFMIHIVLILQSFFPNDSNKEDFKEAKNINIFFFGDIQKVKSTQYLDLVIKKVKPNKEDINTNPLLDLANQIVKLSEITQFKYTSSYSTTENHSFLRKARLSKPIRI
;
A
#
# COMPACT_ATOMS: atom_id res chain seq x y z
N MET A 1 -23.45 24.82 -0.71
CA MET A 1 -22.99 23.73 0.16
C MET A 1 -22.94 24.31 1.57
N ASN A 2 -23.63 23.73 2.56
CA ASN A 2 -23.63 24.30 3.91
C ASN A 2 -22.28 24.06 4.61
N ASP A 3 -21.95 24.86 5.63
CA ASP A 3 -20.67 24.82 6.35
C ASP A 3 -20.32 23.42 6.89
N VAL A 4 -21.35 22.65 7.23
CA VAL A 4 -21.23 21.27 7.71
C VAL A 4 -20.75 20.33 6.61
N THR A 5 -21.41 20.39 5.45
CA THR A 5 -21.03 19.57 4.29
C THR A 5 -19.63 19.94 3.84
N LEU A 6 -19.24 21.23 3.94
CA LEU A 6 -17.88 21.68 3.66
C LEU A 6 -16.86 21.11 4.66
N SER A 7 -17.17 21.09 5.95
CA SER A 7 -16.33 20.48 6.98
C SER A 7 -16.17 18.97 6.79
N ILE A 8 -17.23 18.25 6.43
CA ILE A 8 -17.15 16.81 6.15
C ILE A 8 -16.32 16.56 4.88
N TYR A 9 -16.52 17.37 3.85
CA TYR A 9 -15.80 17.25 2.60
C TYR A 9 -14.28 17.47 2.78
N THR A 10 -13.90 18.54 3.48
CA THR A 10 -12.49 18.83 3.79
C THR A 10 -11.85 17.72 4.63
N LEU A 11 -12.53 17.23 5.65
CA LEU A 11 -12.06 16.09 6.44
C LEU A 11 -11.85 14.84 5.58
N LEU A 12 -12.78 14.51 4.69
CA LEU A 12 -12.63 13.37 3.79
C LEU A 12 -11.47 13.60 2.80
N GLN A 13 -11.27 14.81 2.29
CA GLN A 13 -10.10 15.14 1.46
C GLN A 13 -8.78 14.94 2.19
N ASP A 14 -8.71 15.33 3.47
CA ASP A 14 -7.52 15.12 4.30
C ASP A 14 -7.26 13.62 4.51
N ILE A 15 -8.30 12.84 4.77
CA ILE A 15 -8.19 11.38 4.90
C ILE A 15 -7.73 10.76 3.57
N PHE A 16 -8.33 11.17 2.46
CA PHE A 16 -7.92 10.72 1.13
C PHE A 16 -6.44 11.00 0.88
N LYS A 17 -5.99 12.22 1.16
CA LYS A 17 -4.57 12.60 1.03
C LYS A 17 -3.66 11.74 1.90
N ASN A 18 -4.06 11.48 3.15
CA ASN A 18 -3.28 10.64 4.07
C ASN A 18 -3.15 9.20 3.56
N VAL A 19 -4.25 8.57 3.11
CA VAL A 19 -4.20 7.21 2.56
C VAL A 19 -3.39 7.18 1.26
N TRP A 20 -3.52 8.20 0.42
CA TRP A 20 -2.76 8.35 -0.81
C TRP A 20 -1.24 8.45 -0.56
N GLU A 21 -0.82 9.24 0.42
CA GLU A 21 0.59 9.36 0.81
C GLU A 21 1.15 8.02 1.30
N GLN A 22 0.37 7.25 2.05
CA GLN A 22 0.78 5.93 2.54
C GLN A 22 0.90 4.91 1.40
N GLN A 23 0.02 4.95 0.41
CA GLN A 23 0.16 4.13 -0.80
C GLN A 23 1.42 4.51 -1.58
N LYS A 24 1.64 5.81 -1.82
CA LYS A 24 2.82 6.30 -2.53
C LYS A 24 4.11 5.87 -1.84
N TYR A 25 4.16 5.93 -0.51
CA TYR A 25 5.32 5.47 0.25
C TYR A 25 5.63 3.98 -0.01
N SER A 26 4.60 3.13 -0.05
CA SER A 26 4.74 1.70 -0.35
C SER A 26 5.31 1.48 -1.76
N GLU A 27 4.81 2.20 -2.76
CA GLU A 27 5.26 2.09 -4.15
C GLU A 27 6.71 2.58 -4.32
N VAL A 28 7.08 3.69 -3.68
CA VAL A 28 8.44 4.20 -3.71
C VAL A 28 9.41 3.21 -3.06
N LYS A 29 9.02 2.57 -1.95
CA LYS A 29 9.85 1.55 -1.29
C LYS A 29 10.14 0.38 -2.24
N ASN A 30 9.11 -0.16 -2.89
CA ASN A 30 9.28 -1.27 -3.83
C ASN A 30 10.07 -0.83 -5.08
N GLY A 31 9.88 0.41 -5.54
CA GLY A 31 10.63 1.02 -6.63
C GLY A 31 12.12 1.11 -6.33
N VAL A 32 12.49 1.60 -5.14
CA VAL A 32 13.88 1.67 -4.68
C VAL A 32 14.50 0.28 -4.59
N LEU A 33 13.76 -0.70 -4.03
CA LEU A 33 14.24 -2.08 -3.96
C LEU A 33 14.51 -2.65 -5.35
N LEU A 34 13.62 -2.43 -6.31
CA LEU A 34 13.81 -2.85 -7.70
C LEU A 34 15.05 -2.21 -8.34
N THR A 35 15.22 -0.89 -8.20
CA THR A 35 16.40 -0.17 -8.74
C THR A 35 17.70 -0.72 -8.15
N PHE A 36 17.73 -0.95 -6.83
CA PHE A 36 18.90 -1.51 -6.17
C PHE A 36 19.21 -2.94 -6.65
N SER A 37 18.19 -3.78 -6.79
CA SER A 37 18.35 -5.12 -7.34
C SER A 37 18.93 -5.07 -8.76
N ILE A 38 18.39 -4.24 -9.66
CA ILE A 38 18.91 -4.09 -11.04
C ILE A 38 20.37 -3.63 -11.03
N ALA A 39 20.75 -2.69 -10.16
CA ALA A 39 22.12 -2.22 -10.03
C ALA A 39 23.08 -3.35 -9.60
N LEU A 40 22.69 -4.14 -8.59
CA LEU A 40 23.48 -5.30 -8.16
C LEU A 40 23.65 -6.34 -9.27
N PHE A 41 22.60 -6.58 -10.05
CA PHE A 41 22.66 -7.50 -11.18
C PHE A 41 23.61 -7.04 -12.27
N ALA A 42 23.60 -5.74 -12.60
CA ALA A 42 24.53 -5.17 -13.56
C ALA A 42 26.00 -5.32 -13.10
N ILE A 43 26.27 -5.10 -11.81
CA ILE A 43 27.60 -5.29 -11.22
C ILE A 43 28.01 -6.77 -11.31
N LEU A 44 27.11 -7.68 -10.93
CA LEU A 44 27.35 -9.11 -10.96
C LEU A 44 27.69 -9.60 -12.38
N ILE A 45 26.93 -9.17 -13.40
CA ILE A 45 27.20 -9.50 -14.80
C ILE A 45 28.60 -9.00 -15.20
N ARG A 46 28.94 -7.76 -14.87
CA ARG A 46 30.25 -7.17 -15.20
C ARG A 46 31.39 -7.95 -14.54
N VAL A 47 31.24 -8.32 -13.28
CA VAL A 47 32.23 -9.11 -12.53
C VAL A 47 32.41 -10.49 -13.18
N TYR A 48 31.32 -11.16 -13.52
CA TYR A 48 31.38 -12.46 -14.19
C TYR A 48 32.10 -12.40 -15.53
N PHE A 49 31.73 -11.47 -16.43
CA PHE A 49 32.40 -11.33 -17.73
C PHE A 49 33.89 -11.02 -17.58
N LYS A 50 34.27 -10.21 -16.59
CA LYS A 50 35.68 -9.90 -16.31
C LYS A 50 36.46 -11.14 -15.86
N ILE A 51 35.87 -11.95 -14.97
CA ILE A 51 36.50 -13.20 -14.48
C ILE A 51 36.60 -14.22 -15.60
N GLU A 52 35.54 -14.39 -16.40
CA GLU A 52 35.51 -15.31 -17.55
C GLU A 52 36.61 -14.96 -18.56
N LEU A 53 36.78 -13.68 -18.87
CA LEU A 53 37.80 -13.21 -19.81
C LEU A 53 39.23 -13.46 -19.33
N VAL A 54 39.48 -13.32 -18.02
CA VAL A 54 40.84 -13.41 -17.44
C VAL A 54 41.24 -14.85 -17.13
N ILE A 55 40.31 -15.69 -16.66
CA ILE A 55 40.63 -17.00 -16.10
C ILE A 55 40.19 -18.15 -17.01
N ASN A 56 39.43 -17.85 -18.09
CA ASN A 56 38.84 -18.85 -18.99
C ASN A 56 38.11 -19.95 -18.20
N SER A 57 37.05 -19.55 -17.50
CA SER A 57 36.50 -20.33 -16.39
C SER A 57 35.90 -21.68 -16.83
N HIS A 58 36.06 -22.70 -15.98
CA HIS A 58 35.57 -24.05 -16.20
C HIS A 58 34.03 -24.12 -16.34
N ASN A 59 33.51 -25.19 -16.92
CA ASN A 59 32.06 -25.35 -17.14
C ASN A 59 31.20 -25.22 -15.86
N TYR A 60 31.74 -25.53 -14.68
CA TYR A 60 31.03 -25.43 -13.40
C TYR A 60 30.69 -23.98 -12.99
N SER A 61 31.56 -23.00 -13.25
CA SER A 61 31.28 -21.58 -12.93
C SER A 61 30.20 -20.99 -13.82
N LYS A 62 30.08 -21.47 -15.07
CA LYS A 62 29.00 -21.09 -15.99
C LYS A 62 27.64 -21.55 -15.47
N ILE A 63 27.57 -22.79 -14.97
CA ILE A 63 26.35 -23.36 -14.40
C ILE A 63 25.92 -22.59 -13.14
N ILE A 64 26.85 -22.31 -12.24
CA ILE A 64 26.57 -21.54 -11.01
C ILE A 64 26.08 -20.13 -11.34
N PHE A 65 26.71 -19.45 -12.29
CA PHE A 65 26.30 -18.12 -12.72
C PHE A 65 24.91 -18.12 -13.36
N PHE A 66 24.59 -19.13 -14.18
CA PHE A 66 23.26 -19.31 -14.75
C PHE A 66 22.19 -19.51 -13.67
N LEU A 67 22.45 -20.35 -12.66
CA LEU A 67 21.55 -20.52 -11.52
C LEU A 67 21.33 -19.21 -10.77
N LEU A 68 22.38 -18.41 -10.60
CA LEU A 68 22.29 -17.14 -9.90
C LEU A 68 21.47 -16.10 -10.68
N ILE A 69 21.59 -16.05 -12.01
CA ILE A 69 20.70 -15.27 -12.88
C ILE A 69 19.25 -15.75 -12.73
N LEU A 70 19.02 -17.07 -12.72
CA LEU A 70 17.68 -17.63 -12.59
C LEU A 70 17.02 -17.22 -11.26
N PHE A 71 17.73 -17.36 -10.14
CA PHE A 71 17.24 -16.90 -8.83
C PHE A 71 16.99 -15.39 -8.82
N PHE A 72 17.86 -14.61 -9.47
CA PHE A 72 17.68 -13.18 -9.56
C PHE A 72 16.45 -12.78 -10.38
N MET A 73 16.16 -13.48 -11.48
CA MET A 73 14.93 -13.29 -12.27
C MET A 73 13.69 -13.62 -11.45
N ILE A 74 13.70 -14.73 -10.70
CA ILE A 74 12.60 -15.07 -9.77
C ILE A 74 12.41 -13.94 -8.75
N HIS A 75 13.48 -13.41 -8.19
CA HIS A 75 13.43 -12.30 -7.24
C HIS A 75 12.83 -11.02 -7.84
N ILE A 76 13.20 -10.66 -9.07
CA ILE A 76 12.58 -9.52 -9.79
C ILE A 76 11.09 -9.77 -10.00
N VAL A 77 10.69 -10.97 -10.42
CA VAL A 77 9.27 -11.30 -10.64
C VAL A 77 8.46 -11.12 -9.35
N LEU A 78 8.99 -11.56 -8.21
CA LEU A 78 8.36 -11.35 -6.90
C LEU A 78 8.22 -9.85 -6.55
N ILE A 79 9.26 -9.04 -6.83
CA ILE A 79 9.18 -7.59 -6.64
C ILE A 79 8.14 -6.98 -7.58
N LEU A 80 8.10 -7.37 -8.85
CA LEU A 80 7.15 -6.86 -9.84
C LEU A 80 5.70 -7.22 -9.49
N GLN A 81 5.46 -8.42 -8.97
CA GLN A 81 4.14 -8.82 -8.48
C GLN A 81 3.61 -7.87 -7.39
N SER A 82 4.47 -7.26 -6.58
CA SER A 82 4.06 -6.30 -5.55
C SER A 82 3.50 -4.98 -6.12
N PHE A 83 3.77 -4.66 -7.39
CA PHE A 83 3.25 -3.45 -8.03
C PHE A 83 1.84 -3.63 -8.59
N PHE A 84 1.45 -4.85 -8.92
CA PHE A 84 0.15 -5.12 -9.51
C PHE A 84 -0.95 -5.06 -8.44
N PRO A 85 -2.04 -4.32 -8.70
CA PRO A 85 -3.22 -4.38 -7.85
C PRO A 85 -3.84 -5.77 -7.98
N ASN A 86 -4.26 -6.36 -6.86
CA ASN A 86 -5.03 -7.59 -6.86
C ASN A 86 -6.49 -7.26 -6.56
N ASP A 87 -7.36 -7.44 -7.56
CA ASP A 87 -8.80 -7.22 -7.45
C ASP A 87 -9.54 -8.39 -6.76
N SER A 88 -8.82 -9.40 -6.25
CA SER A 88 -9.44 -10.63 -5.73
C SER A 88 -10.17 -10.49 -4.40
N ASN A 89 -10.11 -9.35 -3.71
CA ASN A 89 -10.67 -9.23 -2.38
C ASN A 89 -12.17 -8.88 -2.42
N LYS A 90 -12.98 -9.93 -2.55
CA LYS A 90 -14.33 -9.96 -1.98
C LYS A 90 -14.22 -10.38 -0.51
N GLU A 91 -13.77 -9.49 0.36
CA GLU A 91 -13.83 -9.77 1.80
C GLU A 91 -15.21 -9.43 2.36
N ASP A 92 -15.73 -10.35 3.17
CA ASP A 92 -16.96 -10.15 3.93
C ASP A 92 -16.76 -9.03 4.95
N PHE A 93 -17.43 -7.90 4.72
CA PHE A 93 -17.44 -6.75 5.62
C PHE A 93 -17.89 -7.16 7.03
N LYS A 94 -16.99 -7.13 8.01
CA LYS A 94 -17.30 -7.39 9.41
C LYS A 94 -17.61 -6.07 10.13
N GLU A 95 -18.67 -6.09 10.94
CA GLU A 95 -19.07 -4.95 11.76
C GLU A 95 -18.07 -4.73 12.91
N ALA A 96 -17.02 -3.95 12.65
CA ALA A 96 -15.99 -3.67 13.64
C ALA A 96 -16.45 -2.57 14.61
N LYS A 97 -16.58 -2.91 15.90
CA LYS A 97 -17.05 -2.00 16.97
C LYS A 97 -16.13 -0.80 17.29
N ASN A 98 -14.97 -0.67 16.64
CA ASN A 98 -14.03 0.42 16.91
C ASN A 98 -13.14 0.70 15.68
N ILE A 99 -13.72 1.36 14.68
CA ILE A 99 -13.06 1.67 13.40
C ILE A 99 -12.33 2.99 13.52
N ASN A 100 -11.02 2.99 13.29
CA ASN A 100 -10.28 4.23 13.11
C ASN A 100 -10.50 4.76 11.70
N ILE A 101 -11.27 5.85 11.58
CA ILE A 101 -11.62 6.49 10.30
C ILE A 101 -10.43 7.08 9.53
N PHE A 102 -9.23 7.15 10.14
CA PHE A 102 -8.02 7.67 9.48
C PHE A 102 -7.07 6.56 9.01
N PHE A 103 -7.26 5.33 9.47
CA PHE A 103 -6.33 4.24 9.23
C PHE A 103 -6.87 3.32 8.13
N PHE A 104 -6.20 3.30 6.97
CA PHE A 104 -6.62 2.51 5.80
C PHE A 104 -6.95 1.05 6.13
N GLY A 105 -6.17 0.41 7.02
CA GLY A 105 -6.38 -0.98 7.41
C GLY A 105 -7.68 -1.25 8.16
N ASP A 106 -8.27 -0.23 8.78
CA ASP A 106 -9.61 -0.31 9.38
C ASP A 106 -10.70 0.22 8.42
N ILE A 107 -10.38 1.19 7.56
CA ILE A 107 -11.29 1.73 6.53
C ILE A 107 -11.68 0.66 5.48
N GLN A 108 -10.74 -0.17 5.02
CA GLN A 108 -11.00 -1.21 4.03
C GLN A 108 -12.01 -2.29 4.49
N LYS A 109 -12.29 -2.37 5.79
CA LYS A 109 -13.19 -3.39 6.37
C LYS A 109 -14.66 -2.98 6.36
N VAL A 110 -14.98 -1.78 5.86
CA VAL A 110 -16.34 -1.23 5.85
C VAL A 110 -16.79 -0.78 4.47
N LYS A 111 -18.10 -0.80 4.25
CA LYS A 111 -18.71 -0.28 3.02
C LYS A 111 -18.62 1.24 2.99
N SER A 112 -18.54 1.83 1.80
CA SER A 112 -18.48 3.27 1.57
C SER A 112 -19.62 4.05 2.25
N THR A 113 -20.83 3.49 2.28
CA THR A 113 -21.99 4.07 2.99
C THR A 113 -21.80 4.08 4.50
N GLN A 114 -21.36 2.96 5.08
CA GLN A 114 -21.07 2.82 6.51
C GLN A 114 -19.89 3.71 6.93
N TYR A 115 -18.86 3.79 6.10
CA TYR A 115 -17.72 4.67 6.31
C TYR A 115 -18.13 6.14 6.32
N LEU A 116 -18.93 6.56 5.35
CA LEU A 116 -19.46 7.93 5.31
C LEU A 116 -20.30 8.24 6.57
N ASP A 117 -21.16 7.32 7.00
CA ASP A 117 -21.93 7.48 8.24
C ASP A 117 -21.03 7.65 9.48
N LEU A 118 -19.90 6.93 9.55
CA LEU A 118 -18.93 7.06 10.66
C LEU A 118 -18.24 8.43 10.65
N VAL A 119 -17.89 8.93 9.47
CA VAL A 119 -17.27 10.26 9.32
C VAL A 119 -18.27 11.36 9.67
N ILE A 120 -19.51 11.26 9.17
CA ILE A 120 -20.59 12.20 9.50
C ILE A 120 -20.82 12.23 11.02
N LYS A 121 -20.98 11.06 11.66
CA LYS A 121 -21.17 10.95 13.12
C LYS A 121 -20.07 11.63 13.94
N LYS A 122 -18.84 11.65 13.42
CA LYS A 122 -17.69 12.28 14.09
C LYS A 122 -17.70 13.81 13.99
N VAL A 123 -18.24 14.36 12.90
CA VAL A 123 -18.36 15.81 12.69
C VAL A 123 -19.66 16.36 13.29
N LYS A 124 -20.78 15.64 13.19
CA LYS A 124 -22.08 16.01 13.78
C LYS A 124 -22.92 14.79 14.21
N PRO A 125 -23.53 14.83 15.39
CA PRO A 125 -24.54 13.84 15.78
C PRO A 125 -25.91 14.04 15.11
N ASN A 126 -26.28 15.26 14.69
CA ASN A 126 -27.58 15.54 14.04
C ASN A 126 -27.45 15.64 12.51
N LYS A 127 -28.21 14.80 11.80
CA LYS A 127 -28.12 14.48 10.37
C LYS A 127 -28.81 15.45 9.40
N GLU A 128 -29.39 16.54 9.88
CA GLU A 128 -30.29 17.36 9.06
C GLU A 128 -29.50 18.24 8.06
N ASP A 129 -29.89 18.11 6.78
CA ASP A 129 -29.40 18.83 5.58
C ASP A 129 -27.96 18.56 5.08
N ILE A 130 -27.50 17.31 5.07
CA ILE A 130 -26.21 16.96 4.42
C ILE A 130 -26.46 16.48 2.97
N ASN A 131 -25.82 17.13 1.99
CA ASN A 131 -25.77 16.62 0.63
C ASN A 131 -24.80 15.43 0.56
N THR A 132 -25.33 14.22 0.55
CA THR A 132 -24.55 12.98 0.69
C THR A 132 -23.94 12.47 -0.60
N ASN A 133 -24.44 12.86 -1.78
CA ASN A 133 -23.98 12.29 -3.06
C ASN A 133 -22.48 12.51 -3.35
N PRO A 134 -21.94 13.75 -3.33
CA PRO A 134 -20.51 13.97 -3.57
C PRO A 134 -19.63 13.42 -2.43
N LEU A 135 -20.15 13.37 -1.21
CA LEU A 135 -19.45 12.80 -0.06
C LEU A 135 -19.35 11.27 -0.16
N LEU A 136 -20.39 10.63 -0.70
CA LEU A 136 -20.42 9.18 -0.88
C LEU A 136 -19.46 8.73 -1.98
N ASP A 137 -19.36 9.48 -3.08
CA ASP A 137 -18.37 9.19 -4.10
C ASP A 137 -16.94 9.27 -3.55
N LEU A 138 -16.65 10.34 -2.80
CA LEU A 138 -15.33 10.52 -2.20
C LEU A 138 -15.05 9.48 -1.09
N ALA A 139 -16.06 9.10 -0.31
CA ALA A 139 -15.98 7.98 0.63
C ALA A 139 -15.69 6.65 -0.09
N ASN A 140 -16.30 6.42 -1.26
CA ASN A 140 -16.04 5.24 -2.07
C ASN A 140 -14.60 5.20 -2.59
N GLN A 141 -14.09 6.33 -3.07
CA GLN A 141 -12.70 6.47 -3.48
C GLN A 141 -11.75 6.16 -2.30
N ILE A 142 -12.03 6.67 -1.10
CA ILE A 142 -11.22 6.40 0.10
C ILE A 142 -11.23 4.93 0.49
N VAL A 143 -12.40 4.27 0.47
CA VAL A 143 -12.51 2.84 0.79
C VAL A 143 -11.73 2.00 -0.21
N LYS A 144 -11.90 2.26 -1.52
CA LYS A 144 -11.13 1.58 -2.58
C LYS A 144 -9.63 1.82 -2.47
N LEU A 145 -9.23 3.05 -2.21
CA LEU A 145 -7.83 3.40 -1.99
C LEU A 145 -7.26 2.66 -0.77
N SER A 146 -8.06 2.53 0.28
CA SER A 146 -7.67 1.82 1.51
C SER A 146 -7.52 0.32 1.30
N GLU A 147 -8.40 -0.30 0.50
CA GLU A 147 -8.30 -1.71 0.08
C GLU A 147 -6.97 -1.95 -0.67
N ILE A 148 -6.68 -1.12 -1.67
CA ILE A 148 -5.43 -1.19 -2.46
C ILE A 148 -4.22 -1.01 -1.55
N THR A 149 -4.28 -0.01 -0.66
CA THR A 149 -3.18 0.30 0.26
C THR A 149 -2.91 -0.87 1.19
N GLN A 150 -3.94 -1.43 1.84
CA GLN A 150 -3.76 -2.59 2.71
C GLN A 150 -3.15 -3.76 1.95
N PHE A 151 -3.70 -4.08 0.79
CA PHE A 151 -3.20 -5.19 -0.01
C PHE A 151 -1.72 -5.02 -0.36
N LYS A 152 -1.31 -3.85 -0.83
CA LYS A 152 0.10 -3.57 -1.14
C LYS A 152 1.00 -3.68 0.09
N TYR A 153 0.51 -3.25 1.26
CA TYR A 153 1.23 -3.41 2.52
C TYR A 153 1.31 -4.86 2.99
N THR A 154 0.29 -5.70 2.80
CA THR A 154 0.36 -7.11 3.21
C THR A 154 1.13 -7.97 2.21
N SER A 155 0.99 -7.70 0.91
CA SER A 155 1.71 -8.44 -0.15
C SER A 155 3.21 -8.17 -0.15
N SER A 156 3.63 -6.95 0.21
CA SER A 156 5.05 -6.59 0.30
C SER A 156 5.75 -7.07 1.58
N TYR A 157 5.00 -7.56 2.58
CA TYR A 157 5.51 -7.85 3.94
C TYR A 157 5.11 -9.25 4.46
N SER A 158 5.35 -10.32 3.70
CA SER A 158 5.30 -11.70 4.21
C SER A 158 6.46 -12.09 5.16
N THR A 159 7.20 -11.10 5.68
CA THR A 159 8.28 -11.25 6.67
C THR A 159 7.90 -10.62 8.01
N THR A 160 8.34 -11.24 9.10
CA THR A 160 7.88 -11.19 10.51
C THR A 160 7.77 -9.83 11.24
N GLU A 161 8.00 -8.69 10.59
CA GLU A 161 7.99 -7.34 11.23
C GLU A 161 6.58 -6.73 11.39
N ASN A 162 5.54 -7.38 10.84
CA ASN A 162 4.18 -6.87 10.63
C ASN A 162 3.47 -6.28 11.85
N HIS A 163 3.66 -6.84 13.05
CA HIS A 163 2.88 -6.39 14.21
C HIS A 163 3.33 -5.05 14.77
N SER A 164 4.54 -4.57 14.46
CA SER A 164 5.07 -3.36 15.09
C SER A 164 4.73 -2.08 14.31
N PHE A 165 4.87 -2.10 12.98
CA PHE A 165 4.60 -0.94 12.12
C PHE A 165 3.09 -0.66 12.00
N LEU A 166 2.27 -1.67 11.72
CA LEU A 166 0.80 -1.51 11.67
C LEU A 166 0.24 -1.07 13.03
N ARG A 167 0.86 -1.51 14.14
CA ARG A 167 0.46 -1.08 15.48
C ARG A 167 0.91 0.36 15.76
N LYS A 168 2.10 0.78 15.32
CA LYS A 168 2.53 2.19 15.38
C LYS A 168 1.68 3.10 14.50
N ALA A 169 1.35 2.71 13.26
CA ALA A 169 0.52 3.47 12.34
C ALA A 169 -0.95 3.54 12.79
N ARG A 170 -1.46 2.49 13.44
CA ARG A 170 -2.78 2.53 14.09
C ARG A 170 -2.83 3.46 15.31
N LEU A 171 -1.69 3.62 16.00
CA LEU A 171 -1.53 4.46 17.19
C LEU A 171 -1.04 5.88 16.90
N SER A 172 -0.52 6.16 15.70
CA SER A 172 -0.12 7.51 15.31
C SER A 172 -1.36 8.38 15.24
N LYS A 173 -1.49 9.29 16.21
CA LYS A 173 -2.53 10.31 16.20
C LYS A 173 -2.41 11.11 14.90
N PRO A 174 -3.54 11.51 14.28
CA PRO A 174 -3.49 12.41 13.15
C PRO A 174 -2.68 13.67 13.52
N ILE A 175 -1.96 14.21 12.55
CA ILE A 175 -1.34 15.54 12.65
C ILE A 175 -2.45 16.47 13.14
N ARG A 176 -2.21 17.14 14.28
CA ARG A 176 -3.12 18.16 14.80
C ARG A 176 -3.21 19.26 13.74
N ILE A 177 -4.37 19.36 13.10
CA ILE A 177 -4.82 20.57 12.40
C ILE A 177 -5.28 21.54 13.49
#